data_AF-A0A2V2DR79-F1
#
_entry.id   AF-A0A2V2DR79-F1
#
_cell.length_a   1.000
_cell.length_b   1.000
_cell.length_c   1.000
_cell.angle_alpha   90.00
_cell.angle_beta   90.00
_cell.angle_gamma   90.00
#
_symmetry.space_group_name_H-M   'P 1'
#
loop_
_entity.id
_entity.type
_entity.pdbx_description
1 polymer ?
#
loop_
_entity_poly.entity_id
_entity_poly.type
_entity_poly.pdbx_seq_one_letter_code
_entity_poly.pdbx_strand_id
1 'polypeptide(L)'
;MRKRQKTACKAVLAIAACAVLLAGCGDAAGSGGDGSVAVSQSAVQDTNSVATGAYPNDVKPMSNGKKARFMVNGEEVVLLLYQNSAADALLERTPLELSFFEASEGELQTDQLEEPLSLGKEQPGYDPIAGEAVLYAKWENLVIFTEDMPYSEDVVPIGVVISGLDVISNQTEDFTAILEQVTEE
;
A
#
# COMPACT_ATOMS: atom_id res chain seq x y z
N MET A 1 -1.27 19.25 -32.67
CA MET A 1 -2.74 19.04 -32.76
C MET A 1 -3.06 17.74 -33.49
N ARG A 2 -3.27 16.64 -32.77
CA ARG A 2 -3.73 15.37 -33.34
C ARG A 2 -4.90 14.88 -32.50
N LYS A 3 -6.12 15.00 -33.03
CA LYS A 3 -7.35 14.50 -32.42
C LYS A 3 -7.31 12.97 -32.42
N ARG A 4 -7.38 12.33 -31.26
CA ARG A 4 -7.66 10.89 -31.15
C ARG A 4 -9.12 10.71 -30.74
N GLN A 5 -9.86 10.02 -31.61
CA GLN A 5 -11.28 9.76 -31.50
C GLN A 5 -11.55 8.75 -30.37
N LYS A 6 -12.58 9.03 -29.56
CA LYS A 6 -13.08 8.14 -28.50
C LYS A 6 -14.01 7.11 -29.13
N THR A 7 -13.63 5.84 -29.10
CA THR A 7 -14.52 4.73 -29.50
C THR A 7 -15.12 4.12 -28.24
N ALA A 8 -16.41 4.40 -28.02
CA ALA A 8 -17.20 3.77 -26.96
C ALA A 8 -17.61 2.36 -27.41
N CYS A 9 -17.13 1.32 -26.72
CA CYS A 9 -17.68 -0.03 -26.85
C CYS A 9 -18.80 -0.23 -25.84
N LYS A 10 -20.00 -0.47 -26.38
CA LYS A 10 -21.23 -0.78 -25.66
C LYS A 10 -21.19 -2.18 -25.06
N ALA A 11 -21.91 -2.29 -23.95
CA ALA A 11 -22.17 -3.46 -23.13
C ALA A 11 -22.56 -4.75 -23.89
N VAL A 12 -22.15 -5.89 -23.33
CA VAL A 12 -22.87 -7.17 -23.49
C VAL A 12 -23.06 -7.78 -22.11
N LEU A 13 -24.32 -7.82 -21.70
CA LEU A 13 -24.86 -8.54 -20.56
C LEU A 13 -25.07 -10.01 -20.99
N ALA A 14 -24.49 -10.97 -20.28
CA ALA A 14 -24.80 -12.39 -20.48
C ALA A 14 -25.15 -13.03 -19.13
N ILE A 15 -26.45 -13.24 -18.94
CA ILE A 15 -27.05 -14.04 -17.88
C ILE A 15 -26.97 -15.50 -18.32
N ALA A 16 -26.33 -16.36 -17.54
CA ALA A 16 -26.45 -17.80 -17.69
C ALA A 16 -26.66 -18.43 -16.30
N ALA A 17 -27.92 -18.69 -15.98
CA ALA A 17 -28.33 -19.55 -14.89
C ALA A 17 -28.30 -21.01 -15.38
N CYS A 18 -27.59 -21.88 -14.67
CA CYS A 18 -27.80 -23.32 -14.74
C CYS A 18 -27.73 -23.89 -13.33
N ALA A 19 -28.85 -24.44 -12.90
CA ALA A 19 -29.03 -25.06 -11.59
C ALA A 19 -28.91 -26.59 -11.71
N VAL A 20 -28.69 -27.20 -10.54
CA VAL A 20 -29.09 -28.57 -10.11
C VAL A 20 -28.01 -29.67 -10.09
N LEU A 21 -27.52 -29.87 -8.85
CA LEU A 21 -27.33 -31.09 -8.05
C LEU A 21 -26.58 -32.31 -8.60
N LEU A 22 -25.65 -32.82 -7.80
CA LEU A 22 -25.68 -34.19 -7.27
C LEU A 22 -24.71 -34.35 -6.08
N ALA A 23 -25.19 -35.09 -5.09
CA ALA A 23 -24.54 -35.42 -3.83
C ALA A 23 -23.35 -36.37 -4.00
N GLY A 24 -22.37 -36.24 -3.11
CA GLY A 24 -21.31 -37.22 -2.89
C GLY A 24 -20.81 -37.16 -1.46
N CYS A 25 -21.44 -37.94 -0.56
CA CYS A 25 -20.85 -38.28 0.73
C CYS A 25 -19.80 -39.37 0.51
N GLY A 26 -18.58 -39.13 0.98
CA GLY A 26 -17.53 -40.14 1.07
C GLY A 26 -16.91 -40.11 2.46
N ASP A 27 -17.37 -40.99 3.33
CA ASP A 27 -16.70 -41.34 4.58
C ASP A 27 -15.57 -42.33 4.28
N ALA A 28 -14.35 -42.01 4.70
CA ALA A 28 -13.28 -43.00 4.87
C ALA A 28 -12.53 -42.70 6.16
N ALA A 29 -12.83 -43.49 7.18
CA ALA A 29 -12.07 -43.57 8.41
C ALA A 29 -10.71 -44.25 8.13
N GLY A 30 -9.63 -43.62 8.58
CA GLY A 30 -8.28 -44.17 8.64
C GLY A 30 -7.57 -43.65 9.88
N SER A 31 -7.37 -44.53 10.85
CA SER A 31 -6.70 -44.26 12.13
C SER A 31 -5.18 -44.42 11.98
N GLY A 32 -4.41 -43.51 12.59
CA GLY A 32 -2.96 -43.63 12.73
C GLY A 32 -2.35 -42.32 13.20
N GLY A 33 -2.04 -42.22 14.50
CA GLY A 33 -1.43 -41.05 15.10
C GLY A 33 0.08 -40.97 14.87
N ASP A 34 0.62 -39.76 14.89
CA ASP A 34 1.77 -39.41 15.72
C ASP A 34 1.86 -37.89 15.88
N GLY A 35 2.40 -37.44 17.02
CA GLY A 35 2.35 -36.07 17.48
C GLY A 35 3.04 -35.08 16.55
N SER A 36 2.31 -34.03 16.15
CA SER A 36 2.88 -32.71 15.96
C SER A 36 1.84 -31.70 16.42
N VAL A 37 2.24 -30.86 17.36
CA VAL A 37 1.46 -29.73 17.86
C VAL A 37 1.17 -28.78 16.70
N ALA A 38 0.01 -28.94 16.07
CA ALA A 38 -0.55 -27.94 15.20
C ALA A 38 -0.87 -26.72 16.08
N VAL A 39 0.07 -25.77 16.13
CA VAL A 39 -0.23 -24.40 16.53
C VAL A 39 -1.29 -23.95 15.55
N SER A 40 -2.54 -24.03 15.99
CA SER A 40 -3.66 -23.38 15.34
C SER A 40 -3.36 -21.89 15.48
N GLN A 41 -2.71 -21.34 14.46
CA GLN A 41 -2.63 -19.91 14.30
C GLN A 41 -4.06 -19.46 14.04
N SER A 42 -4.74 -19.10 15.11
CA SER A 42 -5.97 -18.33 15.06
C SER A 42 -5.65 -17.11 14.22
N ALA A 43 -6.05 -17.15 12.95
CA ALA A 43 -6.15 -15.97 12.12
C ALA A 43 -7.21 -15.09 12.80
N VAL A 44 -6.75 -14.17 13.65
CA VAL A 44 -7.49 -12.96 13.95
C VAL A 44 -7.68 -12.27 12.60
N GLN A 45 -8.84 -12.52 11.98
CA GLN A 45 -9.29 -11.73 10.85
C GLN A 45 -9.63 -10.36 11.42
N ASP A 46 -8.64 -9.47 11.36
CA ASP A 46 -8.76 -8.07 11.71
C ASP A 46 -9.70 -7.43 10.68
N THR A 47 -10.94 -7.13 11.08
CA THR A 47 -12.01 -6.67 10.18
C THR A 47 -11.84 -5.22 9.69
N ASN A 48 -10.61 -4.68 9.78
CA ASN A 48 -10.24 -3.32 9.39
C ASN A 48 -8.95 -3.25 8.54
N SER A 49 -8.47 -4.37 7.98
CA SER A 49 -7.24 -4.35 7.18
C SER A 49 -7.46 -3.66 5.83
N VAL A 50 -6.69 -2.59 5.58
CA VAL A 50 -6.63 -1.89 4.28
C VAL A 50 -5.93 -2.79 3.26
N ALA A 51 -6.28 -2.67 1.98
CA ALA A 51 -5.54 -3.36 0.92
C ALA A 51 -4.08 -2.88 0.90
N THR A 52 -3.16 -3.82 0.76
CA THR A 52 -1.71 -3.58 0.71
C THR A 52 -1.08 -4.49 -0.33
N GLY A 53 0.09 -4.10 -0.80
CA GLY A 53 1.06 -4.99 -1.41
C GLY A 53 1.59 -6.06 -0.46
N ALA A 54 2.69 -6.69 -0.87
CA ALA A 54 3.28 -7.80 -0.13
C ALA A 54 4.81 -7.86 -0.26
N TYR A 55 5.44 -8.49 0.74
CA TYR A 55 6.82 -8.96 0.66
C TYR A 55 6.91 -10.24 -0.20
N PRO A 56 8.11 -10.65 -0.67
CA PRO A 56 8.28 -11.84 -1.53
C PRO A 56 7.71 -13.17 -1.02
N ASN A 57 7.50 -13.28 0.29
CA ASN A 57 6.93 -14.47 0.94
C ASN A 57 5.41 -14.35 1.14
N ASP A 58 4.73 -13.48 0.38
CA ASP A 58 3.30 -13.15 0.47
C ASP A 58 2.85 -12.61 1.85
N VAL A 59 3.81 -12.18 2.66
CA VAL A 59 3.54 -11.52 3.94
C VAL A 59 3.11 -10.07 3.64
N LYS A 60 2.05 -9.61 4.30
CA LYS A 60 1.58 -8.22 4.22
C LYS A 60 2.15 -7.37 5.36
N PRO A 61 2.41 -6.08 5.16
CA PRO A 61 2.77 -5.18 6.25
C PRO A 61 1.59 -5.00 7.22
N MET A 62 1.90 -4.69 8.47
CA MET A 62 0.88 -4.49 9.50
C MET A 62 0.18 -3.13 9.34
N SER A 63 -1.01 -3.13 8.73
CA SER A 63 -1.78 -1.95 8.29
C SER A 63 -2.74 -1.37 9.35
N ASN A 64 -2.28 -1.22 10.58
CA ASN A 64 -3.05 -0.66 11.71
C ASN A 64 -2.18 0.23 12.60
N GLY A 65 -1.17 0.89 12.00
CA GLY A 65 -0.31 1.83 12.68
C GLY A 65 -0.94 3.21 12.82
N LYS A 66 -0.09 4.21 13.03
CA LYS A 66 -0.48 5.60 13.23
C LYS A 66 -0.94 6.24 11.92
N LYS A 67 -1.76 7.28 12.02
CA LYS A 67 -2.13 8.10 10.85
C LYS A 67 -1.20 9.30 10.73
N ALA A 68 -0.87 9.62 9.49
CA ALA A 68 -0.25 10.88 9.11
C ALA A 68 -1.10 11.57 8.04
N ARG A 69 -0.85 12.84 7.79
CA ARG A 69 -1.48 13.58 6.70
C ARG A 69 -0.47 14.40 5.94
N PHE A 70 -0.69 14.54 4.64
CA PHE A 70 -0.13 15.60 3.82
C PHE A 70 -1.17 16.71 3.65
N MET A 71 -0.70 17.96 3.73
CA MET A 71 -1.46 19.12 3.26
C MET A 71 -0.93 19.55 1.89
N VAL A 72 -1.74 19.41 0.85
CA VAL A 72 -1.40 19.76 -0.54
C VAL A 72 -2.40 20.81 -1.02
N ASN A 73 -1.94 22.04 -1.29
CA ASN A 73 -2.82 23.15 -1.72
C ASN A 73 -4.05 23.40 -0.82
N GLY A 74 -3.94 23.09 0.48
CA GLY A 74 -5.02 23.21 1.45
C GLY A 74 -5.99 22.01 1.49
N GLU A 75 -5.77 21.00 0.66
CA GLU A 75 -6.49 19.72 0.67
C GLU A 75 -5.70 18.68 1.48
N GLU A 76 -6.42 17.79 2.16
CA GLU A 76 -5.85 16.79 3.06
C GLU A 76 -5.75 15.43 2.38
N VAL A 77 -4.58 14.81 2.50
CA VAL A 77 -4.32 13.43 2.07
C VAL A 77 -3.89 12.63 3.29
N VAL A 78 -4.65 11.59 3.65
CA VAL A 78 -4.44 10.83 4.88
C VAL A 78 -3.76 9.51 4.58
N LEU A 79 -2.67 9.24 5.30
CA LEU A 79 -1.91 8.01 5.23
C LEU A 79 -2.16 7.19 6.49
N LEU A 80 -2.39 5.90 6.30
CA LEU A 80 -2.24 4.91 7.36
C LEU A 80 -0.85 4.32 7.28
N LEU A 81 -0.03 4.57 8.30
CA LEU A 81 1.34 4.08 8.35
C LEU A 81 1.40 2.64 8.83
N TYR A 82 2.35 1.89 8.31
CA TYR A 82 2.61 0.52 8.73
C TYR A 82 3.32 0.47 10.08
N GLN A 83 3.09 -0.59 10.86
CA GLN A 83 3.82 -0.80 12.11
C GLN A 83 5.23 -1.30 11.82
N ASN A 84 6.14 -0.38 11.48
CA ASN A 84 7.54 -0.67 11.28
C ASN A 84 8.45 0.51 11.65
N SER A 85 9.75 0.24 11.82
CA SER A 85 10.71 1.25 12.27
C SER A 85 10.92 2.39 11.27
N ALA A 86 10.77 2.15 9.97
CA ALA A 86 10.94 3.18 8.95
C ALA A 86 9.80 4.21 9.00
N ALA A 87 8.56 3.76 9.18
CA ALA A 87 7.38 4.60 9.33
C ALA A 87 7.41 5.40 10.65
N ASP A 88 7.84 4.79 11.75
CA ASP A 88 8.04 5.49 13.03
C ASP A 88 9.12 6.57 12.90
N ALA A 89 10.25 6.27 12.25
CA ALA A 89 11.32 7.24 12.01
C ALA A 89 10.85 8.41 11.12
N LEU A 90 9.97 8.18 10.15
CA LEU A 90 9.38 9.25 9.35
C LEU A 90 8.49 10.16 10.21
N LEU A 91 7.65 9.58 11.08
CA LEU A 91 6.76 10.34 11.97
C LEU A 91 7.52 11.21 12.97
N GLU A 92 8.65 10.73 13.49
CA GLU A 92 9.49 11.49 14.42
C GLU A 92 10.03 12.80 13.81
N ARG A 93 10.02 12.92 12.48
CA ARG A 93 10.45 14.13 11.77
C ARG A 93 9.30 15.10 11.48
N THR A 94 8.08 14.79 11.88
CA THR A 94 6.94 15.70 11.65
C THR A 94 7.00 16.94 12.57
N PRO A 95 6.60 18.14 12.09
CA PRO A 95 6.19 18.43 10.71
C PRO A 95 7.36 18.41 9.73
N LEU A 96 7.16 17.77 8.57
CA LEU A 96 8.20 17.63 7.53
C LEU A 96 7.67 18.15 6.18
N GLU A 97 8.31 19.18 5.63
CA GLU A 97 8.00 19.68 4.29
C GLU A 97 8.70 18.83 3.24
N LEU A 98 7.96 18.37 2.22
CA LEU A 98 8.44 17.54 1.13
C LEU A 98 7.98 18.12 -0.21
N SER A 99 8.87 18.15 -1.19
CA SER A 99 8.53 18.48 -2.58
C SER A 99 8.44 17.19 -3.39
N PHE A 100 7.34 17.02 -4.11
CA PHE A 100 7.08 15.87 -4.98
C PHE A 100 7.08 16.27 -6.44
N PHE A 101 7.67 15.42 -7.27
CA PHE A 101 7.61 15.48 -8.74
C PHE A 101 7.22 14.10 -9.30
N GLU A 102 6.65 14.05 -10.49
CA GLU A 102 6.37 12.79 -11.18
C GLU A 102 7.66 12.27 -11.84
N ALA A 103 8.23 11.18 -11.28
CA ALA A 103 9.45 10.57 -11.82
C ALA A 103 9.15 9.66 -13.03
N SER A 104 8.01 8.98 -12.98
CA SER A 104 7.45 8.15 -14.04
C SER A 104 5.91 8.10 -13.90
N GLU A 105 5.20 7.62 -14.93
CA GLU A 105 3.74 7.50 -14.87
C GLU A 105 3.35 6.65 -13.64
N GLY A 106 2.61 7.27 -12.71
CA GLY A 106 2.19 6.61 -11.48
C GLY A 106 3.17 6.70 -10.30
N GLU A 107 4.32 7.38 -10.44
CA GLU A 107 5.38 7.45 -9.43
C GLU A 107 5.67 8.90 -9.00
N LEU A 108 5.09 9.31 -7.87
CA LEU A 108 5.34 10.62 -7.25
C LEU A 108 6.49 10.50 -6.25
N GLN A 109 7.57 11.22 -6.49
CA GLN A 109 8.83 11.07 -5.78
C GLN A 109 9.31 12.38 -5.16
N THR A 110 9.92 12.31 -3.97
CA THR A 110 10.70 13.42 -3.40
C THR A 110 12.15 13.41 -3.85
N ASP A 111 12.85 14.52 -3.65
CA ASP A 111 14.31 14.50 -3.56
C ASP A 111 14.77 13.63 -2.37
N GLN A 112 16.07 13.35 -2.31
CA GLN A 112 16.70 12.69 -1.16
C GLN A 112 16.38 13.46 0.13
N LEU A 113 15.97 12.75 1.18
CA LEU A 113 15.76 13.33 2.50
C LEU A 113 17.07 13.88 3.06
N GLU A 114 17.01 15.02 3.76
CA GLU A 114 18.21 15.68 4.32
C GLU A 114 19.02 14.78 5.28
N GLU A 115 18.32 13.87 5.95
CA GLU A 115 18.93 12.85 6.80
C GLU A 115 18.29 11.49 6.50
N PRO A 116 19.06 10.39 6.50
CA PRO A 116 18.50 9.06 6.28
C PRO A 116 17.53 8.66 7.41
N LEU A 117 16.46 7.95 7.04
CA LEU A 117 15.58 7.33 8.03
C LEU A 117 16.23 6.09 8.64
N SER A 118 16.04 5.88 9.94
CA SER A 118 16.42 4.63 10.58
C SER A 118 15.51 3.50 10.12
N LEU A 119 16.07 2.51 9.42
CA LEU A 119 15.29 1.34 8.97
C LEU A 119 15.13 0.27 10.05
N GLY A 120 15.91 0.32 11.13
CA GLY A 120 15.86 -0.67 12.20
C GLY A 120 16.07 -2.11 11.70
N LYS A 121 15.00 -2.92 11.72
CA LYS A 121 15.01 -4.30 11.23
C LYS A 121 14.40 -4.47 9.83
N GLU A 122 13.84 -3.40 9.27
CA GLU A 122 13.24 -3.43 7.95
C GLU A 122 14.30 -3.71 6.89
N GLN A 123 13.94 -4.56 5.94
CA GLN A 123 14.74 -4.85 4.76
C GLN A 123 13.97 -4.42 3.53
N PRO A 124 14.64 -3.85 2.52
CA PRO A 124 13.99 -3.51 1.27
C PRO A 124 13.63 -4.79 0.50
N GLY A 125 12.65 -4.69 -0.40
CA GLY A 125 12.07 -5.83 -1.10
C GLY A 125 10.56 -5.89 -0.91
N TYR A 126 9.82 -5.19 -1.76
CA TYR A 126 8.36 -5.09 -1.63
C TYR A 126 7.68 -4.95 -3.01
N ASP A 127 6.48 -5.50 -3.12
CA ASP A 127 5.59 -5.43 -4.29
C ASP A 127 4.39 -4.51 -3.95
N PRO A 128 4.48 -3.21 -4.25
CA PRO A 128 3.50 -2.23 -3.81
C PRO A 128 2.31 -2.11 -4.77
N ILE A 129 1.15 -1.75 -4.21
CA ILE A 129 -0.07 -1.44 -4.96
C ILE A 129 -0.34 0.07 -5.01
N ALA A 130 -1.31 0.46 -5.83
CA ALA A 130 -1.78 1.83 -5.91
C ALA A 130 -2.14 2.42 -4.53
N GLY A 131 -1.66 3.64 -4.27
CA GLY A 131 -1.85 4.39 -3.04
C GLY A 131 -0.77 4.14 -1.99
N GLU A 132 0.15 3.19 -2.16
CA GLU A 132 1.20 2.93 -1.17
C GLU A 132 2.33 3.97 -1.22
N ALA A 133 2.73 4.40 -0.03
CA ALA A 133 3.94 5.17 0.20
C ALA A 133 5.07 4.22 0.58
N VAL A 134 6.23 4.40 -0.05
CA VAL A 134 7.45 3.62 0.19
C VAL A 134 8.66 4.54 0.34
N LEU A 135 9.71 4.04 0.97
CA LEU A 135 11.03 4.66 0.95
C LEU A 135 11.93 3.85 -0.01
N TYR A 136 12.54 4.50 -0.99
CA TYR A 136 13.67 3.88 -1.69
C TYR A 136 14.91 3.92 -0.78
N ALA A 137 15.31 2.77 -0.24
CA ALA A 137 16.40 2.67 0.73
C ALA A 137 17.75 3.13 0.17
N LYS A 138 17.96 2.98 -1.14
CA LYS A 138 19.21 3.33 -1.82
C LYS A 138 19.39 4.84 -2.05
N TRP A 139 18.30 5.54 -2.31
CA TRP A 139 18.29 6.96 -2.67
C TRP A 139 17.72 7.84 -1.54
N GLU A 140 17.19 7.20 -0.49
CA GLU A 140 16.69 7.84 0.73
C GLU A 140 15.60 8.88 0.44
N ASN A 141 14.74 8.60 -0.53
CA ASN A 141 13.63 9.45 -0.92
C ASN A 141 12.29 8.72 -0.71
N LEU A 142 11.26 9.50 -0.41
CA LEU A 142 9.91 9.00 -0.27
C LEU A 142 9.25 8.95 -1.65
N VAL A 143 8.44 7.92 -1.89
CA VAL A 143 7.67 7.73 -3.11
C VAL A 143 6.25 7.34 -2.76
N ILE A 144 5.29 7.87 -3.50
CA ILE A 144 3.89 7.45 -3.46
C ILE A 144 3.53 6.94 -4.85
N PHE A 145 3.12 5.67 -4.92
CA PHE A 145 2.64 5.09 -6.15
C PHE A 145 1.15 5.34 -6.29
N THR A 146 0.71 5.88 -7.43
CA THR A 146 -0.73 6.09 -7.73
C THR A 146 -1.30 4.96 -8.60
N GLU A 147 -0.44 4.04 -9.03
CA GLU A 147 -0.78 2.79 -9.74
C GLU A 147 -0.06 1.60 -9.10
N ASP A 148 -0.43 0.37 -9.49
CA ASP A 148 0.29 -0.83 -9.07
C ASP A 148 1.68 -0.87 -9.70
N MET A 149 2.71 -1.15 -8.91
CA MET A 149 4.08 -1.23 -9.40
C MET A 149 4.63 -2.65 -9.22
N PRO A 150 5.55 -3.08 -10.09
CA PRO A 150 6.21 -4.36 -9.90
C PRO A 150 7.09 -4.36 -8.65
N TYR A 151 7.27 -5.54 -8.07
CA TYR A 151 8.28 -5.82 -7.06
C TYR A 151 9.62 -5.10 -7.31
N SER A 152 10.14 -4.47 -6.26
CA SER A 152 11.45 -3.83 -6.22
C SER A 152 12.24 -4.25 -5.00
N GLU A 153 13.53 -4.58 -5.21
CA GLU A 153 14.49 -4.92 -4.15
C GLU A 153 14.97 -3.70 -3.35
N ASP A 154 14.61 -2.49 -3.79
CA ASP A 154 15.17 -1.24 -3.26
C ASP A 154 14.19 -0.47 -2.36
N VAL A 155 12.94 -0.92 -2.21
CA VAL A 155 11.88 -0.18 -1.50
C VAL A 155 11.48 -0.82 -0.18
N VAL A 156 11.20 0.03 0.82
CA VAL A 156 10.66 -0.33 2.14
C VAL A 156 9.24 0.27 2.25
N PRO A 157 8.21 -0.52 2.58
CA PRO A 157 6.85 0.01 2.71
C PRO A 157 6.71 0.92 3.93
N ILE A 158 6.11 2.10 3.76
CA ILE A 158 5.91 3.10 4.82
C ILE A 158 4.44 3.18 5.23
N GLY A 159 3.52 3.15 4.28
CA GLY A 159 2.09 3.23 4.55
C GLY A 159 1.26 3.22 3.29
N VAL A 160 -0.02 3.53 3.44
CA VAL A 160 -0.98 3.59 2.34
C VAL A 160 -1.90 4.81 2.50
N VAL A 161 -2.16 5.50 1.40
CA VAL A 161 -3.13 6.58 1.34
C VAL A 161 -4.54 6.01 1.49
N ILE A 162 -5.21 6.36 2.57
CA ILE A 162 -6.57 5.92 2.91
C ILE A 162 -7.65 6.95 2.57
N SER A 163 -7.25 8.19 2.26
CA SER A 163 -8.13 9.27 1.81
C SER A 163 -7.32 10.31 1.03
N GLY A 164 -7.89 10.88 -0.03
CA GLY A 164 -7.28 11.96 -0.81
C GLY A 164 -6.23 11.53 -1.83
N LEU A 165 -6.23 10.27 -2.29
CA LEU A 165 -5.30 9.83 -3.34
C LEU A 165 -5.48 10.63 -4.63
N ASP A 166 -6.72 11.02 -4.94
CA ASP A 166 -7.07 11.87 -6.08
C ASP A 166 -6.49 13.29 -5.98
N VAL A 167 -6.22 13.79 -4.77
CA VAL A 167 -5.59 15.11 -4.58
C VAL A 167 -4.18 15.11 -5.15
N ILE A 168 -3.41 14.03 -4.94
CA ILE A 168 -2.04 13.91 -5.45
C ILE A 168 -1.99 13.33 -6.86
N SER A 169 -2.87 12.38 -7.22
CA SER A 169 -2.84 11.76 -8.55
C SER A 169 -3.35 12.68 -9.66
N ASN A 170 -4.06 13.76 -9.33
CA ASN A 170 -4.50 14.77 -10.30
C ASN A 170 -3.53 15.94 -10.46
N GLN A 171 -2.43 15.98 -9.69
CA GLN A 171 -1.40 17.02 -9.86
C GLN A 171 -0.72 16.84 -11.22
N THR A 172 -0.60 17.94 -11.97
CA THR A 172 0.08 17.95 -13.28
C THR A 172 1.41 18.69 -13.25
N GLU A 173 1.74 19.29 -12.10
CA GLU A 173 2.97 20.02 -11.83
C GLU A 173 3.52 19.54 -10.49
N ASP A 174 4.81 19.78 -10.25
CA ASP A 174 5.45 19.51 -8.96
C ASP A 174 4.71 20.26 -7.83
N PHE A 175 4.62 19.63 -6.66
CA PHE A 175 3.88 20.19 -5.53
C PHE A 175 4.63 19.98 -4.21
N THR A 176 4.35 20.84 -3.24
CA THR A 176 4.85 20.71 -1.87
C THR A 176 3.76 20.16 -0.97
N ALA A 177 4.16 19.32 -0.02
CA ALA A 177 3.31 18.74 1.00
C ALA A 177 3.96 18.87 2.38
N ILE A 178 3.18 19.25 3.39
CA ILE A 178 3.63 19.19 4.78
C ILE A 178 3.07 17.91 5.40
N LEU A 179 3.97 17.01 5.81
CA LEU A 179 3.64 15.80 6.55
C LEU A 179 3.46 16.12 8.03
N GLU A 180 2.32 15.74 8.60
CA GLU A 180 2.02 15.88 10.02
C GLU A 180 1.46 14.57 10.59
N GLN A 181 1.74 14.29 11.87
CA GLN A 181 1.05 13.23 12.58
C GLN A 181 -0.40 13.64 12.87
N VAL A 182 -1.35 12.73 12.64
CA VAL A 182 -2.74 12.93 13.06
C VAL A 182 -2.89 12.48 14.51
N THR A 183 -3.20 13.42 15.41
CA THR A 183 -3.57 13.14 16.79
C THR A 183 -5.09 12.95 16.88
N GLU A 184 -5.54 11.74 17.21
CA GLU A 184 -6.96 11.53 17.56
C GLU A 184 -7.19 12.12 18.98
N GLU A 185 -8.06 13.13 19.08
CA GLU A 185 -8.50 13.73 20.38
C GLU A 185 -9.60 12.91 21.07
#